data_AF-A0A6B3FBY8-F1
#
_entry.id   AF-A0A6B3FBY8-F1
#
_cell.length_a   1.000
_cell.length_b   1.000
_cell.length_c   1.000
_cell.angle_alpha   90.00
_cell.angle_beta   90.00
_cell.angle_gamma   90.00
#
_symmetry.space_group_name_H-M   'P 1'
#
loop_
_entity.id
_entity.type
_entity.pdbx_description
1 polymer ?
#
loop_
_entity_poly.entity_id
_entity_poly.type
_entity_poly.pdbx_seq_one_letter_code
_entity_poly.pdbx_strand_id
1 'polypeptide(L)'
;LGGDHWFRLFVRLAHQQGFELPELSGQRWWEPYFAIPEEVRPHCANYTVAGFRPETGELDIDFVVHCGPGGEPEGAAAIWACAVRPGDPVALYDQGAIFDRPEDASEVHLVADE
;
A
#
# COMPACT_ATOMS: atom_id res chain seq x y z
N LEU A 1 -13.14 6.59 -5.34
CA LEU A 1 -11.69 6.51 -5.07
C LEU A 1 -11.04 7.76 -5.66
N GLY A 2 -10.15 8.42 -4.93
CA GLY A 2 -9.48 9.65 -5.36
C GLY A 2 -9.23 10.62 -4.20
N GLY A 3 -8.46 11.69 -4.44
CA GLY A 3 -8.00 12.60 -3.39
C GLY A 3 -6.88 11.98 -2.57
N ASP A 4 -7.00 12.01 -1.25
CA ASP A 4 -6.06 11.40 -0.29
C ASP A 4 -6.50 9.98 0.13
N HIS A 5 -7.30 9.31 -0.71
CA HIS A 5 -7.74 7.93 -0.47
C HIS A 5 -6.53 7.02 -0.30
N TRP A 6 -6.45 6.33 0.84
CA TRP A 6 -5.37 5.42 1.17
C TRP A 6 -5.88 4.02 1.53
N PHE A 7 -4.96 3.07 1.49
CA PHE A 7 -5.22 1.67 1.81
C PHE A 7 -3.95 1.02 2.36
N ARG A 8 -4.10 -0.17 2.94
CA ARG A 8 -2.98 -1.05 3.25
C ARG A 8 -2.72 -1.95 2.06
N LEU A 9 -1.49 -1.91 1.56
CA LEU A 9 -1.01 -2.84 0.56
C LEU A 9 -0.29 -3.98 1.24
N PHE A 10 -0.68 -5.20 0.89
CA PHE A 10 0.04 -6.41 1.21
C PHE A 10 0.78 -6.90 -0.02
N VAL A 11 2.07 -7.19 0.15
CA VAL A 11 2.92 -7.77 -0.91
C VAL A 11 3.71 -8.95 -0.37
N ARG A 12 3.97 -9.91 -1.26
CA ARG A 12 4.81 -11.07 -0.95
C ARG A 12 6.29 -10.68 -0.99
N LEU A 13 7.05 -11.09 0.02
CA LEU A 13 8.49 -10.91 0.07
C LEU A 13 9.22 -11.97 -0.77
N ALA A 14 10.41 -11.63 -1.28
CA ALA A 14 11.15 -12.48 -2.21
C ALA A 14 11.49 -13.88 -1.67
N HIS A 15 11.65 -14.03 -0.35
CA HIS A 15 11.94 -15.33 0.28
C HIS A 15 10.70 -16.22 0.44
N GLN A 16 9.49 -15.68 0.26
CA GLN A 16 8.24 -16.36 0.57
C GLN A 16 7.75 -17.22 -0.59
N GLN A 17 7.39 -18.46 -0.28
CA GLN A 17 6.88 -19.43 -1.26
C GLN A 17 5.39 -19.24 -1.56
N GLY A 18 4.63 -18.65 -0.63
CA GLY A 18 3.21 -18.36 -0.75
C GLY A 18 2.89 -16.91 -0.40
N PHE A 19 1.65 -16.49 -0.68
CA PHE A 19 1.12 -15.19 -0.31
C PHE A 19 0.01 -15.37 0.73
N GLU A 20 0.43 -15.55 1.98
CA GLU A 20 -0.46 -15.73 3.12
C GLU A 20 -1.08 -14.38 3.49
N LEU A 21 -2.41 -14.28 3.47
CA LEU A 21 -3.11 -13.05 3.80
C LEU A 21 -3.81 -13.19 5.14
N PRO A 22 -3.90 -12.11 5.93
CA PRO A 22 -4.68 -12.14 7.15
C PRO A 22 -6.16 -12.31 6.82
N GLU A 23 -6.86 -13.15 7.59
CA GLU A 23 -8.32 -13.25 7.52
C GLU A 23 -8.94 -12.05 8.23
N LEU A 24 -9.27 -11.02 7.44
CA LEU A 24 -9.82 -9.78 7.95
C LEU A 24 -11.34 -9.89 8.14
N SER A 25 -11.80 -9.70 9.38
CA SER A 25 -13.22 -9.50 9.68
C SER A 25 -13.44 -8.14 10.33
N GLY A 26 -14.09 -7.23 9.59
CA GLY A 26 -14.35 -5.86 10.04
C GLY A 26 -13.11 -4.97 10.05
N GLN A 27 -13.05 -4.04 11.01
CA GLN A 27 -12.03 -2.97 11.07
C GLN A 27 -10.72 -3.37 11.78
N ARG A 28 -10.70 -4.51 12.48
CA ARG A 28 -9.52 -4.97 13.23
C ARG A 28 -8.60 -5.79 12.34
N TRP A 29 -7.65 -5.11 11.71
CA TRP A 29 -6.72 -5.74 10.78
C TRP A 29 -5.43 -6.26 11.44
N TRP A 30 -4.99 -5.63 12.54
CA TRP A 30 -3.67 -5.90 13.13
C TRP A 30 -3.60 -7.25 13.85
N GLU A 31 -4.67 -7.65 14.56
CA GLU A 31 -4.74 -8.94 15.27
C GLU A 31 -4.49 -10.14 14.32
N PRO A 32 -5.27 -10.33 13.24
CA PRO A 32 -5.03 -11.43 12.31
C PRO A 32 -3.70 -11.29 11.54
N TYR A 33 -3.25 -10.07 11.25
CA TYR A 33 -1.95 -9.84 10.62
C TYR A 33 -0.77 -10.29 11.49
N PHE A 34 -0.76 -9.92 12.76
CA PHE A 34 0.30 -10.33 13.69
C PHE A 34 0.20 -11.80 14.11
N ALA A 35 -0.96 -12.45 13.92
CA ALA A 35 -1.10 -13.89 14.13
C ALA A 35 -0.35 -14.74 13.09
N ILE A 36 -0.07 -14.20 11.89
CA ILE A 36 0.73 -14.88 10.87
C ILE A 36 2.21 -14.90 11.33
N PRO A 37 2.93 -16.03 11.31
CA PRO A 37 4.35 -16.08 11.64
C PRO A 37 5.19 -15.15 10.75
N GLU A 38 6.19 -14.48 11.31
CA GLU A 38 6.98 -13.46 10.61
C GLU A 38 7.62 -13.97 9.31
N GLU A 39 8.04 -15.24 9.29
CA GLU A 39 8.68 -15.88 8.15
C GLU A 39 7.77 -15.90 6.91
N VAL A 40 6.46 -16.04 7.12
CA VAL A 40 5.44 -16.12 6.06
C VAL A 40 4.49 -14.91 6.03
N ARG A 41 4.63 -13.98 6.97
CA ARG A 41 3.81 -12.76 7.05
C ARG A 41 4.12 -11.84 5.87
N PRO A 42 3.13 -11.41 5.09
CA PRO A 42 3.36 -10.53 3.95
C PRO A 42 3.87 -9.16 4.45
N HIS A 43 4.59 -8.44 3.61
CA HIS A 43 4.89 -7.06 3.92
C HIS A 43 3.61 -6.23 3.83
N CYS A 44 3.36 -5.39 4.84
CA CYS A 44 2.23 -4.47 4.89
C CYS A 44 2.74 -3.03 4.99
N ALA A 45 2.28 -2.18 4.09
CA ALA A 45 2.58 -0.75 4.08
C ALA A 45 1.36 0.07 3.65
N ASN A 46 1.38 1.37 3.95
CA ASN A 46 0.30 2.28 3.59
C ASN A 46 0.63 2.94 2.24
N TYR A 47 -0.37 2.99 1.34
CA TYR A 47 -0.25 3.64 0.03
C TYR A 47 -1.50 4.44 -0.28
N THR A 48 -1.36 5.39 -1.20
CA THR A 48 -2.45 6.21 -1.74
C THR A 48 -2.86 5.74 -3.12
N VAL A 49 -4.10 6.03 -3.50
CA VAL A 49 -4.58 5.82 -4.87
C VAL A 49 -4.05 6.95 -5.75
N ALA A 50 -3.12 6.64 -6.66
CA ALA A 50 -2.62 7.60 -7.65
C ALA A 50 -3.65 7.83 -8.77
N GLY A 51 -4.39 6.79 -9.13
CA GLY A 51 -5.44 6.83 -10.15
C GLY A 51 -6.40 5.65 -10.03
N PHE A 52 -7.66 5.84 -10.40
CA PHE A 52 -8.64 4.76 -10.46
C PHE A 52 -9.56 4.91 -11.67
N ARG A 53 -9.64 3.84 -12.47
CA ARG A 53 -10.47 3.72 -13.68
C ARG A 53 -11.54 2.64 -13.47
N PRO A 54 -12.73 3.01 -12.97
CA PRO A 54 -13.78 2.05 -12.63
C PRO A 54 -14.28 1.23 -13.83
N GLU A 55 -14.21 1.79 -15.03
CA GLU A 55 -14.64 1.16 -16.27
C GLU A 55 -13.79 -0.07 -16.66
N THR A 56 -12.50 -0.08 -16.31
CA THR A 56 -11.60 -1.21 -16.51
C THR A 56 -11.26 -1.95 -15.21
N GLY A 57 -11.64 -1.39 -14.06
CA GLY A 57 -11.29 -1.93 -12.75
C GLY A 57 -9.81 -1.77 -12.42
N GLU A 58 -9.14 -0.77 -13.00
CA GLU A 58 -7.71 -0.53 -12.80
C GLU A 58 -7.46 0.51 -11.71
N LEU A 59 -6.47 0.23 -10.86
CA LEU A 59 -6.00 1.10 -9.79
C LEU A 59 -4.49 1.29 -9.94
N ASP A 60 -4.06 2.54 -9.97
CA ASP A 60 -2.65 2.91 -10.01
C ASP A 60 -2.14 3.24 -8.61
N ILE A 61 -0.91 2.83 -8.35
CA ILE A 61 -0.19 3.04 -7.09
C ILE A 61 1.20 3.55 -7.45
N ASP A 62 1.54 4.74 -6.97
CA ASP A 62 2.89 5.28 -7.13
C ASP A 62 3.79 4.80 -5.98
N PHE A 63 5.00 4.36 -6.32
CA PHE A 63 6.01 3.91 -5.37
C PHE A 63 7.23 4.83 -5.41
N VAL A 64 7.58 5.36 -4.25
CA VAL A 64 8.88 5.96 -4.03
C VAL A 64 9.88 4.84 -3.81
N VAL A 65 10.95 4.84 -4.62
CA VAL A 65 12.05 3.89 -4.49
C VAL A 65 13.16 4.56 -3.70
N HIS A 66 13.16 4.35 -2.39
CA HIS A 66 14.29 4.76 -1.57
C HIS A 66 15.49 3.84 -1.85
N CYS A 67 16.67 4.44 -1.99
CA CYS A 67 17.92 3.71 -2.21
C CYS A 67 18.90 3.96 -1.07
N GLY A 68 19.64 2.92 -0.70
CA GLY A 68 20.73 3.03 0.28
C GLY A 68 21.96 3.74 -0.29
N PRO A 69 23.05 3.90 0.50
CA PRO A 69 24.26 4.62 0.07
C PRO A 69 24.93 4.07 -1.19
N GLY A 70 24.71 2.80 -1.52
CA GLY A 70 25.22 2.14 -2.72
C GLY A 70 24.32 2.25 -3.96
N GLY A 71 23.17 2.92 -3.87
CA GLY A 71 22.21 3.07 -4.97
C GLY A 71 21.21 1.92 -5.13
N GLU A 72 21.36 0.85 -4.35
CA GLU A 72 20.43 -0.28 -4.35
C GLU A 72 19.12 0.07 -3.60
N PRO A 73 17.94 -0.42 -4.05
CA PRO A 73 16.68 -0.22 -3.34
C PRO A 73 16.75 -0.69 -1.89
N GLU A 74 16.26 0.14 -0.97
CA GLU A 74 16.23 -0.12 0.45
C GLU A 74 14.78 -0.19 0.96
N GLY A 75 14.50 -1.19 1.79
CA GLY A 75 13.16 -1.45 2.32
C GLY A 75 12.34 -2.40 1.46
N ALA A 76 11.48 -3.18 2.13
CA ALA A 76 10.73 -4.26 1.50
C ALA A 76 9.85 -3.79 0.33
N ALA A 77 9.21 -2.63 0.45
CA ALA A 77 8.33 -2.12 -0.59
C ALA A 77 9.08 -1.64 -1.85
N ALA A 78 10.20 -0.93 -1.69
CA ALA A 78 11.04 -0.51 -2.81
C ALA A 78 11.65 -1.72 -3.53
N ILE A 79 12.18 -2.69 -2.78
CA ILE A 79 12.72 -3.94 -3.32
C ILE A 79 11.64 -4.71 -4.10
N TRP A 80 10.41 -4.80 -3.56
CA TRP A 80 9.29 -5.44 -4.24
C TRP A 80 8.89 -4.69 -5.52
N ALA A 81 8.76 -3.36 -5.46
CA ALA A 81 8.33 -2.54 -6.58
C ALA A 81 9.32 -2.60 -7.76
N CYS A 82 10.61 -2.73 -7.49
CA CYS A 82 11.63 -2.92 -8.52
C CYS A 82 11.64 -4.33 -9.15
N ALA A 83 11.04 -5.33 -8.49
CA ALA A 83 11.09 -6.74 -8.91
C ALA A 83 9.76 -7.28 -9.46
N VAL A 84 8.63 -6.63 -9.13
CA VAL A 84 7.28 -7.08 -9.49
C VAL A 84 7.08 -7.18 -10.99
N ARG A 85 6.27 -8.15 -11.42
CA ARG A 85 5.91 -8.38 -12.82
C ARG A 85 4.40 -8.45 -13.00
N PRO A 86 3.89 -8.18 -14.21
CA PRO A 86 2.49 -8.42 -14.53
C PRO A 86 2.06 -9.84 -14.16
N GLY A 87 0.96 -9.95 -13.40
CA GLY A 87 0.43 -11.21 -12.89
C GLY A 87 0.82 -11.55 -11.45
N ASP A 88 1.77 -10.82 -10.84
CA ASP A 88 2.05 -10.97 -9.42
C ASP A 88 0.85 -10.48 -8.58
N PRO A 89 0.39 -11.26 -7.60
CA PRO A 89 -0.74 -10.87 -6.78
C PRO A 89 -0.34 -9.80 -5.75
N VAL A 90 -1.28 -8.90 -5.49
CA VAL A 90 -1.28 -7.97 -4.36
C VAL A 90 -2.63 -8.05 -3.66
N ALA A 91 -2.69 -7.64 -2.39
CA ALA A 91 -3.95 -7.47 -1.70
C ALA A 91 -4.05 -6.07 -1.11
N LEU A 92 -5.25 -5.50 -1.18
CA LEU A 92 -5.54 -4.17 -0.68
C LEU A 92 -6.56 -4.29 0.45
N TYR A 93 -6.34 -3.55 1.53
CA TYR A 93 -7.34 -3.34 2.56
C TYR A 93 -7.66 -1.85 2.67
N ASP A 94 -8.86 -1.51 2.22
CA ASP A 94 -9.35 -0.13 2.11
C ASP A 94 -9.38 0.59 3.46
N GLN A 95 -9.01 1.88 3.45
CA GLN A 95 -9.10 2.78 4.61
C GLN A 95 -9.87 4.07 4.31
N GLY A 96 -10.28 4.31 3.06
CA GLY A 96 -11.00 5.53 2.66
C GLY A 96 -10.11 6.77 2.53
N ALA A 97 -10.74 7.94 2.54
CA ALA A 97 -10.08 9.25 2.59
C ALA A 97 -9.85 9.69 4.06
N ILE A 98 -8.81 10.48 4.32
CA ILE A 98 -8.47 10.98 5.67
C ILE A 98 -8.87 12.45 5.83
N PHE A 99 -8.68 13.25 4.79
CA PHE A 99 -8.80 14.68 4.82
C PHE A 99 -10.26 15.10 4.74
N ASP A 100 -10.82 15.40 5.91
CA ASP A 100 -12.13 15.99 6.05
C ASP A 100 -12.00 17.53 6.01
N ARG A 101 -12.18 18.10 4.83
CA ARG A 101 -12.08 19.55 4.61
C ARG A 101 -13.23 20.27 5.34
N PRO A 102 -12.96 21.22 6.27
CA PRO A 102 -14.02 22.01 6.89
C PRO A 102 -14.89 22.74 5.85
N GLU A 103 -16.20 22.79 6.09
CA GLU A 103 -17.16 23.40 5.15
C GLU A 103 -16.85 24.88 4.89
N ASP A 104 -16.40 25.61 5.92
CA ASP A 104 -16.09 27.04 5.90
C ASP A 104 -14.66 27.37 5.43
N ALA A 105 -13.86 26.36 5.09
CA ALA A 105 -12.50 26.58 4.61
C ALA A 105 -12.51 27.36 3.28
N SER A 106 -11.88 28.54 3.24
CA SER A 106 -11.72 29.33 2.02
C SER A 106 -10.47 28.95 1.20
N GLU A 107 -9.51 28.27 1.82
CA GLU A 107 -8.25 27.83 1.21
C GLU A 107 -7.76 26.50 1.80
N VAL A 108 -6.96 25.76 1.02
CA VAL A 108 -6.24 24.55 1.44
C VAL A 108 -4.80 24.69 0.96
N HIS A 109 -3.84 24.55 1.88
CA HIS A 109 -2.41 24.53 1.56
C HIS A 109 -1.92 23.10 1.55
N LEU A 110 -1.31 22.68 0.45
CA LEU A 110 -0.75 21.33 0.30
C LEU A 110 0.77 21.41 0.34
N VAL A 111 1.37 20.56 1.18
CA VAL A 111 2.81 20.34 1.24
C VAL A 111 3.01 18.84 1.18
N ALA A 112 3.84 18.39 0.25
CA ALA A 112 4.17 16.99 0.05
C ALA A 112 5.66 16.86 -0.23
N ASP A 113 6.22 15.72 0.14
CA ASP A 113 7.50 15.22 -0.32
C ASP A 113 7.28 14.08 -1.34
N GLU A 114 8.33 13.30 -1.55
CA GLU A 114 8.35 12.14 -2.44
C GLU A 114 7.46 11.03 -1.88
#